data_AF-I2NA32-F1
#
_entry.id   AF-I2NA32-F1
#
_cell.length_a   1.000
_cell.length_b   1.000
_cell.length_c   1.000
_cell.angle_alpha   90.00
_cell.angle_beta   90.00
_cell.angle_gamma   90.00
#
_symmetry.space_group_name_H-M   'P 1'
#
loop_
_entity.id
_entity.type
_entity.pdbx_description
1 polymer ?
#
loop_
_entity_poly.entity_id
_entity_poly.type
_entity_poly.pdbx_seq_one_letter_code
_entity_poly.pdbx_strand_id
1 'polypeptide(L)'
;MTGERNGNAPDASGEYGTYEVGEPGEVSRRGRGTHTPYPDEVPVVARVARALEALGATDPRFEVYATGGPGWLADWDGELGGSAVGIVFEGAGPDAADVRLFLDRWMFECIPSADLPDLLTAVFTRRAAITVERWLYFWRVDVLTVTVGERTYSTGDGHDPERRWSPWENDLRTA
;
A
#
# COMPACT_ATOMS: atom_id res chain seq x y z
N MET A 1 24.17 53.86 -2.48
CA MET A 1 24.10 54.48 -3.82
C MET A 1 23.52 53.41 -4.75
N THR A 2 22.18 53.36 -4.88
CA THR A 2 21.41 53.80 -6.09
C THR A 2 21.78 52.95 -7.31
N GLY A 3 20.99 52.02 -7.86
CA GLY A 3 19.53 51.83 -7.90
C GLY A 3 19.01 52.36 -9.23
N GLU A 4 18.53 51.48 -10.13
CA GLU A 4 17.65 51.89 -11.24
C GLU A 4 16.85 50.70 -11.82
N ARG A 5 15.54 50.93 -11.90
CA ARG A 5 14.49 50.10 -12.50
C ARG A 5 14.31 50.55 -13.95
N ASN A 6 14.05 49.63 -14.88
CA ASN A 6 13.41 49.97 -16.15
C ASN A 6 12.05 49.29 -16.22
N GLY A 7 11.01 50.12 -16.17
CA GLY A 7 9.66 49.74 -16.59
C GLY A 7 9.44 50.16 -18.04
N ASN A 8 8.45 49.53 -18.67
CA ASN A 8 7.62 50.16 -19.69
C ASN A 8 6.29 49.41 -19.75
N ALA A 9 5.21 50.10 -19.38
CA ALA A 9 3.86 49.78 -19.82
C ALA A 9 3.69 50.26 -21.27
N PRO A 10 2.70 49.72 -22.01
CA PRO A 10 1.63 50.65 -22.38
C PRO A 10 0.21 50.04 -22.38
N ASP A 11 -0.69 50.92 -21.97
CA ASP A 11 -2.05 51.26 -22.41
C ASP A 11 -3.11 50.24 -22.85
N ALA A 12 -4.29 50.52 -22.29
CA ALA A 12 -5.59 49.97 -22.61
C ALA A 12 -6.32 50.82 -23.67
N SER A 13 -6.81 50.18 -24.72
CA SER A 13 -7.96 50.51 -25.58
C SER A 13 -7.84 49.58 -26.80
N GLY A 14 -8.82 48.79 -27.24
CA GLY A 14 -10.25 48.77 -27.02
C GLY A 14 -10.86 48.49 -28.39
N GLU A 15 -11.10 47.23 -28.74
CA GLU A 15 -12.00 46.89 -29.84
C GLU A 15 -12.73 45.57 -29.55
N TYR A 16 -14.05 45.65 -29.74
CA TYR A 16 -15.05 44.67 -29.35
C TYR A 16 -15.07 43.50 -30.34
N GLY A 17 -14.77 42.30 -29.83
CA GLY A 17 -15.18 41.05 -30.46
C GLY A 17 -16.42 40.52 -29.76
N THR A 18 -17.54 40.48 -30.47
CA THR A 18 -18.83 39.94 -30.05
C THR A 18 -18.72 38.50 -29.55
N TYR A 19 -19.28 38.23 -28.37
CA TYR A 19 -19.45 36.89 -27.82
C TYR A 19 -20.54 36.16 -28.61
N GLU A 20 -20.17 35.10 -29.32
CA GLU A 20 -21.15 34.08 -29.70
C GLU A 20 -21.46 33.26 -28.45
N VAL A 21 -22.69 33.43 -27.94
CA VAL A 21 -23.27 32.56 -26.93
C VAL A 21 -23.62 31.24 -27.63
N GLY A 22 -22.64 30.34 -27.68
CA GLY A 22 -22.82 28.92 -27.96
C GLY A 22 -23.22 28.18 -26.68
N GLU A 23 -24.21 27.29 -26.80
CA GLU A 23 -24.98 26.62 -25.75
C GLU A 23 -24.13 25.90 -24.67
N PRO A 24 -24.63 25.74 -23.42
CA PRO A 24 -23.94 25.01 -22.36
C PRO A 24 -24.10 23.50 -22.62
N GLY A 25 -23.28 22.97 -23.51
CA GLY A 25 -23.43 21.60 -23.97
C GLY A 25 -22.19 21.06 -24.66
N GLU A 26 -21.03 21.09 -24.00
CA GLU A 26 -20.00 20.05 -24.10
C GLU A 26 -18.85 20.37 -23.14
N VAL A 27 -18.92 19.77 -21.95
CA VAL A 27 -17.72 19.60 -21.12
C VAL A 27 -16.78 18.73 -21.92
N SER A 28 -15.69 19.34 -22.38
CA SER A 28 -14.53 18.69 -22.98
C SER A 28 -14.18 17.44 -22.16
N ARG A 29 -14.61 16.29 -22.67
CA ARG A 29 -14.43 14.97 -22.08
C ARG A 29 -13.36 14.25 -22.88
N ARG A 30 -12.39 13.74 -22.11
CA ARG A 30 -11.49 12.61 -22.40
C ARG A 30 -10.26 12.92 -23.24
N GLY A 31 -9.13 12.99 -22.53
CA GLY A 31 -7.79 12.88 -23.09
C GLY A 31 -6.79 12.39 -22.05
N ARG A 32 -6.41 11.11 -22.14
CA ARG A 32 -5.41 10.35 -21.35
C ARG A 32 -5.95 9.72 -20.05
N GLY A 33 -6.49 8.51 -20.22
CA GLY A 33 -7.01 7.68 -19.14
C GLY A 33 -5.95 7.29 -18.13
N THR A 34 -6.27 7.41 -16.86
CA THR A 34 -5.69 6.61 -15.79
C THR A 34 -6.09 5.17 -16.06
N HIS A 35 -5.22 4.42 -16.73
CA HIS A 35 -5.36 2.96 -16.76
C HIS A 35 -5.16 2.49 -15.32
N THR A 36 -6.26 2.18 -14.62
CA THR A 36 -6.18 1.37 -13.42
C THR A 36 -5.66 0.02 -13.87
N PRO A 37 -4.48 -0.44 -13.44
CA PRO A 37 -4.03 -1.79 -13.78
C PRO A 37 -5.11 -2.75 -13.27
N TYR A 38 -5.64 -3.58 -14.17
CA TYR A 38 -6.59 -4.60 -13.76
C TYR A 38 -5.89 -5.62 -12.85
N PRO A 39 -6.60 -6.28 -11.92
CA PRO A 39 -6.01 -7.32 -11.07
C PRO A 39 -5.24 -8.39 -11.85
N ASP A 40 -5.70 -8.69 -13.06
CA ASP A 40 -5.08 -9.66 -13.99
C ASP A 40 -3.72 -9.21 -14.53
N GLU A 41 -3.41 -7.91 -14.45
CA GLU A 41 -2.15 -7.32 -14.91
C GLU A 41 -1.06 -7.33 -13.82
N VAL A 42 -1.39 -7.67 -12.57
CA VAL A 42 -0.47 -7.69 -11.43
C VAL A 42 -0.30 -9.12 -10.91
N PRO A 43 0.67 -9.91 -11.42
CA PRO A 43 0.75 -11.35 -11.17
C PRO A 43 0.84 -11.74 -9.68
N VAL A 44 1.46 -10.89 -8.85
CA VAL A 44 1.59 -11.14 -7.41
C VAL A 44 0.24 -11.13 -6.70
N VAL A 45 -0.75 -10.34 -7.15
CA VAL A 45 -2.09 -10.27 -6.55
C VAL A 45 -2.80 -11.62 -6.62
N ALA A 46 -2.81 -12.24 -7.80
CA ALA A 46 -3.41 -13.56 -7.99
C ALA A 46 -2.71 -14.65 -7.15
N ARG A 47 -1.38 -14.56 -6.97
CA ARG A 47 -0.63 -15.49 -6.12
C ARG A 47 -0.95 -15.33 -4.64
N VAL A 48 -1.08 -14.09 -4.17
CA VAL A 48 -1.48 -13.79 -2.79
C VAL A 48 -2.91 -14.28 -2.53
N ALA A 49 -3.86 -13.99 -3.43
CA ALA A 49 -5.24 -14.46 -3.31
C ALA A 49 -5.31 -15.99 -3.14
N ARG A 50 -4.57 -16.75 -3.96
CA ARG A 50 -4.49 -18.22 -3.83
C ARG A 50 -3.88 -18.68 -2.51
N ALA A 51 -2.88 -17.97 -1.99
CA ALA A 51 -2.31 -18.28 -0.69
C ALA A 51 -3.34 -18.05 0.44
N LEU A 52 -4.09 -16.95 0.39
CA LEU A 52 -5.17 -16.69 1.35
C LEU A 52 -6.29 -17.73 1.27
N GLU A 53 -6.67 -18.15 0.07
CA GLU A 53 -7.65 -19.22 -0.14
C GLU A 53 -7.16 -20.55 0.48
N ALA A 54 -5.88 -20.89 0.30
CA ALA A 54 -5.27 -22.07 0.93
C ALA A 54 -5.21 -21.98 2.47
N LEU A 55 -5.22 -20.77 3.02
CA LEU A 55 -5.32 -20.50 4.46
C LEU A 55 -6.78 -20.48 4.96
N GLY A 56 -7.76 -20.63 4.08
CA GLY A 56 -9.18 -20.70 4.41
C GLY A 56 -9.95 -19.40 4.20
N ALA A 57 -9.37 -18.37 3.59
CA ALA A 57 -10.14 -17.20 3.17
C ALA A 57 -11.18 -17.61 2.12
N THR A 58 -12.42 -17.13 2.27
CA THR A 58 -13.49 -17.41 1.30
C THR A 58 -13.46 -16.39 0.18
N ASP A 59 -13.18 -16.83 -1.06
CA ASP A 59 -13.13 -16.01 -2.28
C ASP A 59 -12.34 -14.68 -2.10
N PRO A 60 -11.04 -14.74 -1.74
CA PRO A 60 -10.26 -13.54 -1.49
C PRO A 60 -10.05 -12.75 -2.78
N ARG A 61 -10.73 -11.58 -2.88
CA ARG A 61 -10.63 -10.67 -4.03
C ARG A 61 -10.04 -9.36 -3.60
N PHE A 62 -8.88 -9.05 -4.15
CA PHE A 62 -8.22 -7.77 -3.94
C PHE A 62 -8.83 -6.69 -4.82
N GLU A 63 -9.09 -5.54 -4.23
CA GLU A 63 -9.34 -4.31 -4.97
C GLU A 63 -7.98 -3.71 -5.37
N VAL A 64 -7.78 -3.43 -6.65
CA VAL A 64 -6.51 -2.95 -7.19
C VAL A 64 -6.65 -1.53 -7.72
N TYR A 65 -5.74 -0.66 -7.29
CA TYR A 65 -5.78 0.77 -7.51
C TYR A 65 -4.46 1.23 -8.13
N ALA A 66 -4.52 2.17 -9.09
CA ALA A 66 -3.34 2.92 -9.52
C ALA A 66 -3.02 4.00 -8.48
N THR A 67 -1.78 4.10 -8.03
CA THR A 67 -1.33 5.13 -7.05
C THR A 67 -0.70 6.35 -7.72
N GLY A 68 -0.66 6.36 -9.06
CA GLY A 68 -0.04 7.41 -9.88
C GLY A 68 1.30 6.98 -10.46
N GLY A 69 1.62 7.45 -11.66
CA GLY A 69 2.77 6.93 -12.41
C GLY A 69 2.60 5.42 -12.69
N PRO A 70 3.67 4.61 -12.62
CA PRO A 70 3.57 3.16 -12.78
C PRO A 70 3.09 2.42 -11.52
N GLY A 71 2.90 3.12 -10.39
CA GLY A 71 2.59 2.50 -9.10
C GLY A 71 1.18 1.94 -9.00
N TRP A 72 1.05 0.92 -8.16
CA TRP A 72 -0.23 0.27 -7.84
C TRP A 72 -0.29 -0.14 -6.37
N LEU A 73 -1.50 -0.36 -5.90
CA LEU A 73 -1.83 -0.87 -4.58
C LEU A 73 -2.95 -1.91 -4.70
N ALA A 74 -2.85 -3.00 -3.95
CA ALA A 74 -3.89 -4.01 -3.79
C ALA A 74 -4.33 -4.04 -2.32
N ASP A 75 -5.64 -4.03 -2.11
CA ASP A 75 -6.28 -4.00 -0.80
C ASP A 75 -7.25 -5.18 -0.65
N TRP A 76 -7.24 -5.82 0.51
CA TRP A 76 -8.18 -6.86 0.89
C TRP A 76 -8.41 -6.84 2.40
N ASP A 77 -9.68 -6.87 2.78
CA ASP A 77 -10.12 -7.15 4.13
C ASP A 77 -10.94 -8.44 4.15
N GLY A 78 -10.74 -9.26 5.17
CA GLY A 78 -11.55 -10.46 5.36
C GLY A 78 -11.26 -11.21 6.64
N GLU A 79 -11.72 -12.47 6.70
CA GLU A 79 -11.54 -13.32 7.87
C GLU A 79 -10.55 -14.46 7.58
N LEU A 80 -9.60 -14.65 8.49
CA LEU A 80 -8.64 -15.75 8.49
C LEU A 80 -8.49 -16.29 9.92
N GLY A 81 -8.68 -17.61 10.08
CA GLY A 81 -8.49 -18.27 11.38
C GLY A 81 -9.33 -17.67 12.52
N GLY A 82 -10.53 -17.15 12.23
CA GLY A 82 -11.40 -16.49 13.20
C GLY A 82 -10.99 -15.06 13.57
N SER A 83 -10.07 -14.44 12.81
CA SER A 83 -9.66 -13.04 12.96
C SER A 83 -10.05 -12.24 11.73
N ALA A 84 -10.57 -11.03 11.93
CA ALA A 84 -10.58 -10.02 10.88
C ALA A 84 -9.13 -9.58 10.61
N VAL A 85 -8.76 -9.49 9.33
CA VAL A 85 -7.42 -9.18 8.87
C VAL A 85 -7.52 -8.22 7.68
N GLY A 86 -6.78 -7.12 7.74
CA GLY A 86 -6.54 -6.23 6.61
C GLY A 86 -5.16 -6.45 5.99
N ILE A 87 -5.12 -6.61 4.67
CA ILE A 87 -3.89 -6.80 3.89
C ILE A 87 -3.86 -5.79 2.76
N VAL A 88 -2.88 -4.90 2.80
CA VAL A 88 -2.61 -3.95 1.73
C VAL A 88 -1.17 -4.15 1.26
N PHE A 89 -0.93 -4.20 -0.04
CA PHE A 89 0.44 -4.17 -0.56
C PHE A 89 0.55 -3.38 -1.84
N GLU A 90 1.70 -2.75 -2.04
CA GLU A 90 1.94 -1.82 -3.14
C GLU A 90 3.29 -2.06 -3.80
N GLY A 91 3.36 -1.73 -5.09
CA GLY A 91 4.56 -1.87 -5.91
C GLY A 91 4.75 -0.70 -6.87
N ALA A 92 6.00 -0.49 -7.30
CA ALA A 92 6.36 0.60 -8.21
C ALA A 92 5.99 0.33 -9.70
N GLY A 93 5.29 -0.77 -10.00
CA GLY A 93 5.01 -1.26 -11.34
C GLY A 93 4.35 -2.64 -11.29
N PRO A 94 3.52 -3.05 -12.28
CA PRO A 94 2.87 -4.36 -12.28
C PRO A 94 3.83 -5.56 -12.11
N ASP A 95 5.05 -5.41 -12.65
CA ASP A 95 6.15 -6.38 -12.54
C ASP A 95 7.21 -5.98 -11.50
N ALA A 96 6.84 -5.20 -10.47
CA ALA A 96 7.78 -4.77 -9.43
C ALA A 96 8.50 -5.97 -8.80
N ALA A 97 9.83 -5.88 -8.71
CA ALA A 97 10.64 -6.93 -8.10
C ALA A 97 10.35 -7.08 -6.60
N ASP A 98 10.10 -5.96 -5.94
CA ASP A 98 9.79 -5.87 -4.51
C ASP A 98 8.52 -5.03 -4.28
N VAL A 99 7.84 -5.31 -3.17
CA VAL A 99 6.60 -4.67 -2.72
C VAL A 99 6.73 -4.24 -1.25
N ARG A 100 5.91 -3.26 -0.86
CA ARG A 100 5.65 -2.93 0.55
C ARG A 100 4.36 -3.62 0.96
N LEU A 101 4.34 -4.22 2.14
CA LEU A 101 3.17 -4.87 2.73
C LEU A 101 2.77 -4.15 4.02
N PHE A 102 1.49 -3.86 4.14
CA PHE A 102 0.79 -3.50 5.36
C PHE A 102 -0.12 -4.65 5.74
N LEU A 103 0.12 -5.24 6.91
CA LEU A 103 -0.67 -6.31 7.48
C LEU A 103 -1.21 -5.81 8.82
N ASP A 104 -2.48 -5.43 8.85
CA ASP A 104 -3.06 -4.61 9.92
C ASP A 104 -2.17 -3.39 10.21
N ARG A 105 -1.39 -3.45 11.30
CA ARG A 105 -0.45 -2.42 11.75
C ARG A 105 0.99 -2.64 11.31
N TRP A 106 1.32 -3.86 10.88
CA TRP A 106 2.68 -4.28 10.60
C TRP A 106 3.07 -3.84 9.20
N MET A 107 4.20 -3.15 9.08
CA MET A 107 4.67 -2.64 7.78
C MET A 107 6.00 -3.29 7.41
N PHE A 108 6.00 -4.16 6.40
CA PHE A 108 7.21 -4.72 5.84
C PHE A 108 7.59 -3.96 4.57
N GLU A 109 8.85 -3.56 4.48
CA GLU A 109 9.39 -2.89 3.31
C GLU A 109 10.26 -3.83 2.48
N CYS A 110 10.29 -3.59 1.16
CA CYS A 110 11.19 -4.26 0.22
C CYS A 110 11.08 -5.81 0.27
N ILE A 111 9.86 -6.34 0.33
CA ILE A 111 9.63 -7.78 0.21
C ILE A 111 9.69 -8.15 -1.27
N PRO A 112 10.52 -9.10 -1.70
CA PRO A 112 10.46 -9.62 -3.05
C PRO A 112 9.06 -10.13 -3.37
N SER A 113 8.47 -9.66 -4.48
CA SER A 113 7.10 -10.01 -4.88
C SER A 113 6.87 -11.52 -4.97
N ALA A 114 7.94 -12.28 -5.23
CA ALA A 114 7.91 -13.74 -5.26
C ALA A 114 7.73 -14.39 -3.88
N ASP A 115 8.18 -13.73 -2.80
CA ASP A 115 8.20 -14.24 -1.43
C ASP A 115 6.93 -13.84 -0.66
N LEU A 116 6.19 -12.80 -1.11
CA LEU A 116 5.01 -12.28 -0.42
C LEU A 116 3.93 -13.36 -0.10
N PRO A 117 3.56 -14.28 -1.02
CA PRO A 117 2.59 -15.34 -0.70
C PRO A 117 3.07 -16.27 0.42
N ASP A 118 4.36 -16.63 0.42
CA ASP A 118 4.94 -17.52 1.42
C ASP A 118 5.13 -16.80 2.77
N LEU A 119 5.41 -15.49 2.74
CA LEU A 119 5.46 -14.65 3.93
C LEU A 119 4.11 -14.64 4.65
N LEU A 120 3.02 -14.34 3.92
CA LEU A 120 1.67 -14.37 4.49
C LEU A 120 1.30 -15.77 4.99
N THR A 121 1.65 -16.80 4.24
CA THR A 121 1.47 -18.20 4.67
C THR A 121 2.21 -18.48 5.99
N ALA A 122 3.46 -18.05 6.12
CA ALA A 122 4.24 -18.25 7.33
C ALA A 122 3.64 -17.52 8.56
N VAL A 123 3.13 -16.30 8.37
CA VAL A 123 2.43 -15.56 9.44
C VAL A 123 1.22 -16.34 9.92
N PHE A 124 0.30 -16.73 9.02
CA PHE A 124 -0.96 -17.36 9.42
C PHE A 124 -0.86 -18.85 9.75
N THR A 125 0.30 -19.48 9.52
CA THR A 125 0.58 -20.88 9.92
C THR A 125 1.47 -21.00 11.15
N ARG A 126 1.62 -19.91 11.93
CA ARG A 126 2.43 -19.86 13.16
C ARG A 126 3.91 -20.16 12.95
N ARG A 127 4.44 -19.82 11.77
CA ARG A 127 5.88 -19.85 11.44
C ARG A 127 6.48 -18.44 11.46
N ALA A 128 5.90 -17.59 12.29
CA ALA A 128 6.34 -16.24 12.60
C ALA A 128 6.34 -16.08 14.12
N ALA A 129 7.03 -15.07 14.62
CA ALA A 129 7.09 -14.76 16.04
C ALA A 129 6.95 -13.26 16.28
N ILE A 130 6.22 -12.90 17.33
CA ILE A 130 6.17 -11.54 17.85
C ILE A 130 6.91 -11.51 19.19
N THR A 131 8.01 -10.77 19.22
CA THR A 131 8.86 -10.56 20.41
C THR A 131 8.78 -9.10 20.87
N VAL A 132 9.04 -8.87 22.15
CA VAL A 132 9.23 -7.50 22.67
C VAL A 132 10.72 -7.23 22.75
N GLU A 133 11.20 -6.28 21.97
CA GLU A 133 12.61 -5.88 21.96
C GLU A 133 12.79 -4.50 22.59
N ARG A 134 14.00 -4.23 23.11
CA ARG A 134 14.37 -2.90 23.60
C ARG A 134 15.10 -2.15 22.49
N TRP A 135 14.54 -1.02 22.08
CA TRP A 135 15.16 -0.10 21.15
C TRP A 135 15.54 1.19 21.86
N LEU A 136 16.81 1.59 21.74
CA LEU A 136 17.44 2.81 22.29
C LEU A 136 16.96 3.26 23.69
N TYR A 137 17.84 3.11 24.68
CA TYR A 137 17.74 3.56 26.09
C TYR A 137 16.54 3.04 26.93
N PHE A 138 15.30 3.07 26.46
CA PHE A 138 14.14 2.59 27.23
C PHE A 138 12.88 2.29 26.40
N TRP A 139 12.85 2.62 25.10
CA TRP A 139 11.69 2.29 24.29
C TRP A 139 11.65 0.80 24.01
N ARG A 140 10.44 0.25 24.11
CA ARG A 140 10.15 -1.13 23.72
C ARG A 140 9.43 -1.10 22.39
N VAL A 141 9.72 -2.07 21.56
CA VAL A 141 9.06 -2.29 20.28
C VAL A 141 8.58 -3.72 20.23
N ASP A 142 7.38 -3.93 19.71
CA ASP A 142 6.94 -5.26 19.33
C ASP A 142 7.52 -5.54 17.94
N VAL A 143 8.21 -6.67 17.77
CA VAL A 143 8.86 -7.04 16.52
C VAL A 143 8.21 -8.31 15.99
N LEU A 144 7.60 -8.21 14.80
CA LEU A 144 7.12 -9.37 14.05
C LEU A 144 8.24 -9.86 13.14
N THR A 145 8.70 -11.08 13.37
CA THR A 145 9.72 -11.77 12.58
C THR A 145 9.12 -12.94 11.82
N VAL A 146 9.40 -13.02 10.52
CA VAL A 146 8.89 -14.06 9.61
C VAL A 146 10.05 -14.63 8.80
N THR A 147 10.16 -15.96 8.73
CA THR A 147 11.18 -16.63 7.93
C THR A 147 10.55 -17.35 6.73
N VAL A 148 11.04 -17.04 5.53
CA VAL A 148 10.64 -17.65 4.26
C VAL A 148 11.88 -18.23 3.58
N GLY A 149 11.94 -19.55 3.48
CA GLY A 149 13.15 -20.23 3.01
C GLY A 149 14.37 -19.87 3.86
N GLU A 150 15.38 -19.24 3.26
CA GLU A 150 16.60 -18.77 3.93
C GLU A 150 16.55 -17.28 4.32
N ARG A 151 15.46 -16.57 3.99
CA ARG A 151 15.31 -15.13 4.24
C ARG A 151 14.47 -14.88 5.48
N THR A 152 14.87 -13.89 6.27
CA THR A 152 14.11 -13.42 7.42
C THR A 152 13.71 -11.97 7.21
N TYR A 153 12.43 -11.69 7.42
CA TYR A 153 11.83 -10.36 7.37
C TYR A 153 11.43 -9.97 8.78
N SER A 154 11.64 -8.71 9.13
CA SER A 154 11.16 -8.18 10.38
C SER A 154 10.57 -6.79 10.20
N THR A 155 9.61 -6.48 11.05
CA THR A 155 9.01 -5.16 11.18
C THR A 155 8.70 -4.89 12.63
N GLY A 156 8.74 -3.62 13.02
CA GLY A 156 8.54 -3.18 14.39
C GLY A 156 7.38 -2.19 14.49
N ASP A 157 6.61 -2.30 15.57
CA ASP A 157 5.63 -1.31 15.99
C ASP A 157 5.92 -0.88 17.44
N GLY A 158 5.46 0.31 17.83
CA GLY A 158 5.61 0.81 19.19
C GLY A 158 4.97 -0.15 20.20
N HIS A 159 5.73 -0.56 21.21
CA HIS A 159 5.20 -1.45 22.24
C HIS A 159 4.17 -0.72 23.10
N ASP A 160 2.97 -1.30 23.18
CA ASP A 160 1.89 -0.84 24.05
C ASP A 160 1.42 -2.03 24.90
N PRO A 161 1.65 -2.01 26.23
CA PRO A 161 1.29 -3.11 27.12
C PRO A 161 -0.22 -3.25 27.33
N GLU A 162 -1.01 -2.20 27.08
CA GLU A 162 -2.47 -2.22 27.21
C GLU A 162 -3.16 -2.62 25.90
N ARG A 163 -2.38 -2.79 24.83
CA ARG A 163 -2.88 -3.13 23.51
C ARG A 163 -3.68 -4.43 23.54
N ARG A 164 -4.83 -4.38 22.87
CA ARG A 164 -5.59 -5.58 22.52
C ARG A 164 -5.03 -6.14 21.22
N TRP A 165 -4.54 -7.36 21.30
CA TRP A 165 -3.96 -8.10 20.20
C TRP A 165 -5.06 -8.85 19.45
N SER A 166 -5.00 -8.85 18.12
CA SER A 166 -5.88 -9.68 17.30
C SER A 166 -5.64 -11.16 17.60
N PRO A 167 -6.62 -12.07 17.43
CA PRO A 167 -6.43 -13.48 17.75
C PRO A 167 -5.24 -14.10 17.00
N TRP A 168 -5.06 -13.77 15.71
CA TRP A 168 -3.91 -14.22 14.93
C TRP A 168 -2.56 -13.73 15.49
N GLU A 169 -2.50 -12.51 16.02
CA GLU A 169 -1.26 -12.00 16.60
C GLU A 169 -0.94 -12.69 17.93
N ASN A 170 -1.96 -12.97 18.76
CA ASN A 170 -1.78 -13.69 20.03
C ASN A 170 -1.15 -15.06 19.82
N ASP A 171 -1.49 -15.75 18.73
CA ASP A 171 -0.92 -17.05 18.37
C ASP A 171 0.60 -16.98 18.06
N LEU A 172 1.14 -15.81 17.73
CA LEU A 172 2.54 -15.60 17.36
C LEU A 172 3.39 -15.06 18.50
N ARG A 173 2.77 -14.59 19.59
CA ARG A 173 3.50 -13.99 20.71
C ARG A 173 4.31 -15.04 21.45
N THR A 174 5.61 -14.84 21.48
CA THR A 174 6.51 -15.62 22.32
C THR A 174 6.69 -14.89 23.66
N ALA A 175 6.48 -15.60 24.77
CA ALA A 175 6.62 -15.07 26.13
C ALA A 175 8.04 -14.59 26.45
#